data_AF-A0A0Q5DHW9-F1
#
_entry.id   AF-A0A0Q5DHW9-F1
#
_cell.length_a   1.000
_cell.length_b   1.000
_cell.length_c   1.000
_cell.angle_alpha   90.00
_cell.angle_beta   90.00
_cell.angle_gamma   90.00
#
_symmetry.space_group_name_H-M   'P 1'
#
loop_
_entity.id
_entity.type
_entity.pdbx_description
1 polymer ?
#
loop_
_entity_poly.entity_id
_entity_poly.type
_entity_poly.pdbx_seq_one_letter_code
_entity_poly.pdbx_strand_id
1 'polypeptide(L)' 'MDDDERFEAMADACLKAHEAVAEIGTPAMLAMTRALLWQVGQELAQREERRKMMHRYARASEMRDMRAARIARA' A
#
# COMPACT_ATOMS: atom_id res chain seq x y z
N MET A 1 1.57 -12.79 -9.88
CA MET A 1 1.48 -11.38 -9.43
C MET A 1 1.36 -11.39 -7.94
N ASP A 2 2.22 -10.62 -7.29
CA ASP A 2 2.12 -10.33 -5.87
C ASP A 2 0.84 -9.52 -5.57
N ASP A 3 0.34 -9.59 -4.34
CA ASP A 3 -0.88 -8.86 -3.96
C ASP A 3 -0.69 -7.35 -4.03
N ASP A 4 0.54 -6.87 -3.77
CA ASP A 4 0.91 -5.46 -3.93
C ASP A 4 0.91 -5.04 -5.41
N GLU A 5 1.50 -5.84 -6.30
CA GLU A 5 1.47 -5.58 -7.76
C GLU A 5 0.04 -5.51 -8.30
N ARG A 6 -0.84 -6.42 -7.85
CA ARG A 6 -2.25 -6.42 -8.26
C ARG A 6 -2.98 -5.16 -7.78
N PHE A 7 -2.69 -4.71 -6.57
CA PHE A 7 -3.28 -3.51 -6.03
C PHE A 7 -2.78 -2.24 -6.71
N GLU A 8 -1.48 -2.16 -7.02
CA GLU A 8 -0.90 -1.05 -7.78
C GLU A 8 -1.52 -0.95 -9.18
N ALA A 9 -1.69 -2.08 -9.88
CA ALA A 9 -2.37 -2.11 -11.17
C ALA A 9 -3.84 -1.63 -11.09
N MET A 10 -4.53 -1.96 -9.99
CA MET A 10 -5.90 -1.48 -9.73
C MET A 10 -5.91 0.04 -9.45
N ALA A 11 -4.98 0.53 -8.64
CA ALA A 11 -4.87 1.96 -8.33
C ALA A 11 -4.60 2.79 -9.59
N ASP A 12 -3.71 2.31 -10.46
CA ASP A 12 -3.44 2.91 -11.77
C ASP A 12 -4.68 2.92 -12.68
N ALA A 13 -5.46 1.84 -12.68
CA ALA A 13 -6.71 1.79 -13.43
C ALA A 13 -7.72 2.82 -12.91
N CYS A 14 -7.82 3.02 -11.60
CA CYS A 14 -8.67 4.05 -11.01
C CYS A 14 -8.22 5.47 -11.38
N LEU A 15 -6.90 5.73 -11.42
CA LEU A 15 -6.36 7.02 -11.86
C LEU A 15 -6.71 7.29 -13.33
N LYS A 16 -6.45 6.34 -14.23
CA LYS A 16 -6.80 6.46 -15.66
C LYS A 16 -8.30 6.65 -15.87
N ALA A 17 -9.13 5.96 -15.10
CA ALA A 17 -10.57 6.15 -15.14
C ALA A 17 -10.97 7.58 -14.71
N HIS A 18 -10.33 8.12 -13.67
CA HIS A 18 -10.57 9.50 -13.25
C HIS A 18 -10.12 10.52 -14.30
N GLU A 19 -8.97 10.32 -14.95
CA GLU A 19 -8.48 11.18 -16.04
C GLU A 19 -9.50 11.25 -17.19
N ALA A 20 -10.01 10.11 -17.64
CA ALA A 20 -11.05 10.06 -18.67
C ALA A 20 -12.35 10.76 -18.24
N VAL A 21 -12.76 10.58 -16.98
CA VAL A 21 -13.95 11.23 -16.43
C VAL A 21 -13.75 12.73 -16.22
N ALA A 22 -12.53 13.18 -15.93
CA ALA A 22 -12.23 14.60 -15.78
C ALA A 22 -12.34 15.36 -17.11
N GLU A 23 -12.08 14.69 -18.24
CA GLU A 23 -12.14 15.29 -19.58
C GLU A 23 -13.58 15.41 -20.11
N ILE A 24 -14.38 14.34 -20.02
CA ILE A 24 -15.69 14.24 -20.69
C ILE A 24 -16.84 13.81 -19.77
N GLY A 25 -16.58 13.62 -18.48
CA GLY A 25 -17.55 13.05 -17.55
C GLY A 25 -18.61 14.02 -17.05
N THR A 26 -19.70 13.46 -16.56
CA THR A 26 -20.73 14.24 -15.85
C THR A 26 -20.25 14.62 -14.43
N PRO A 27 -20.84 15.65 -13.80
CA PRO A 27 -20.52 16.00 -12.41
C PRO A 27 -20.69 14.82 -11.43
N ALA A 28 -21.68 13.95 -11.65
CA ALA A 28 -21.89 12.75 -10.84
C ALA A 28 -20.74 11.74 -11.01
N MET A 29 -20.28 11.51 -12.25
CA MET A 29 -19.13 10.64 -12.52
C MET A 29 -17.85 11.19 -11.89
N LEU A 30 -17.64 12.51 -11.93
CA LEU A 30 -16.51 13.15 -11.27
C LEU A 30 -16.54 12.95 -9.76
N ALA A 31 -17.71 13.08 -9.13
CA ALA A 31 -17.89 12.82 -7.71
C ALA A 31 -17.59 11.35 -7.35
N MET A 32 -18.09 10.41 -8.15
CA MET A 32 -17.85 8.98 -7.93
C MET A 32 -16.37 8.62 -8.06
N THR A 33 -15.70 9.06 -9.12
CA THR A 33 -14.27 8.76 -9.32
C THR A 33 -13.39 9.39 -8.24
N ARG A 34 -13.71 10.59 -7.75
CA ARG A 34 -13.04 11.18 -6.58
C ARG A 34 -13.23 10.36 -5.31
N ALA A 35 -14.45 9.86 -5.06
CA ALA A 35 -14.73 8.99 -3.92
C ALA A 35 -13.94 7.68 -3.99
N LEU A 36 -13.84 7.08 -5.19
CA LEU A 36 -13.03 5.87 -5.41
C LEU A 36 -11.54 6.14 -5.17
N LEU A 37 -10.99 7.25 -5.70
CA LEU A 37 -9.60 7.63 -5.48
C LEU A 37 -9.30 7.88 -4.00
N TRP A 38 -10.25 8.48 -3.27
CA TRP A 38 -10.12 8.63 -1.82
C TRP A 38 -10.02 7.27 -1.12
N GLN A 39 -10.87 6.30 -1.46
CA GLN A 39 -10.80 4.94 -0.90
C GLN A 39 -9.47 4.24 -1.23
N VAL A 40 -9.00 4.35 -2.46
CA VAL A 40 -7.69 3.80 -2.88
C VAL A 40 -6.55 4.43 -2.07
N GLY A 41 -6.59 5.74 -1.87
CA GLY A 41 -5.61 6.46 -1.04
C GLY A 41 -5.57 5.97 0.42
N GLN A 42 -6.74 5.69 1.00
CA GLN A 42 -6.83 5.13 2.36
C GLN A 42 -6.21 3.73 2.43
N GLU A 43 -6.47 2.87 1.45
CA GLU A 43 -5.89 1.52 1.40
C GLU A 43 -4.37 1.55 1.17
N LEU A 44 -3.87 2.47 0.34
CA LEU A 44 -2.42 2.70 0.16
C LEU A 44 -1.73 3.00 1.49
N ALA A 45 -2.29 3.93 2.27
CA ALA A 45 -1.75 4.31 3.57
C ALA A 45 -1.73 3.11 4.54
N GLN A 46 -2.81 2.31 4.56
CA GLN A 46 -2.87 1.12 5.40
C GLN A 46 -1.84 0.05 4.98
N ARG A 47 -1.69 -0.18 3.67
CA ARG A 47 -0.66 -1.09 3.13
C ARG A 47 0.74 -0.66 3.52
N GLU A 48 1.04 0.63 3.42
CA GLU A 48 2.33 1.17 3.82
C GLU A 48 2.61 0.95 5.30
N GLU A 49 1.63 1.20 6.18
CA GLU A 49 1.77 0.93 7.61
C GLU A 49 1.97 -0.57 7.90
N ARG A 50 1.26 -1.46 7.18
CA ARG A 50 1.50 -2.91 7.27
C ARG A 50 2.93 -3.28 6.87
N ARG A 51 3.45 -2.71 5.78
CA ARG A 51 4.85 -2.93 5.34
C ARG A 51 5.85 -2.44 6.38
N LYS A 52 5.67 -1.23 6.92
CA LYS A 52 6.53 -0.70 8.00
C LYS A 52 6.53 -1.60 9.23
N MET A 53 5.35 -2.10 9.63
CA MET A 53 5.21 -2.99 10.77
C MET A 53 5.96 -4.31 10.54
N MET A 54 5.82 -4.93 9.35
CA MET A 54 6.54 -6.15 8.99
C MET A 54 8.06 -5.96 9.02
N HIS A 55 8.57 -4.84 8.48
CA HIS A 55 10.00 -4.53 8.56
C HIS A 55 10.50 -4.33 9.99
N ARG A 56 9.70 -3.69 10.86
CA ARG A 56 10.04 -3.54 12.29
C ARG A 56 10.12 -4.90 12.99
N TYR A 57 9.20 -5.81 12.71
CA TYR A 57 9.21 -7.16 13.27
C TYR A 57 10.40 -7.99 12.77
N ALA A 58 10.69 -7.96 11.47
CA ALA A 58 11.84 -8.64 10.89
C ALA A 58 13.15 -8.19 11.55
N ARG A 59 13.37 -6.87 11.64
CA ARG A 59 14.55 -6.28 12.30
C ARG A 59 14.64 -6.67 13.78
N ALA A 60 13.51 -6.70 14.49
CA ALA A 60 13.48 -7.11 15.89
C ALA A 60 13.84 -8.61 16.06
N SER A 61 13.40 -9.47 15.14
CA SER A 61 13.78 -10.88 15.11
C SER A 61 15.28 -11.04 14.90
N GLU A 62 15.84 -10.39 13.88
CA GLU A 62 17.28 -10.42 13.58
C GLU A 62 18.13 -9.96 14.77
N MET A 63 17.72 -8.91 15.48
CA MET A 63 18.43 -8.45 16.67
C MET A 63 18.38 -9.45 17.82
N ARG A 64 17.26 -10.16 18.00
CA ARG A 64 17.16 -11.23 19.01
C ARG A 64 18.09 -12.38 18.65
N ASP A 65 18.12 -12.79 17.39
CA ASP A 65 18.96 -13.88 16.90
C ASP A 65 20.45 -13.54 17.03
N MET A 66 20.85 -12.32 16.66
CA MET A 66 22.22 -11.84 16.85
C MET A 66 22.63 -11.82 18.33
N ARG A 67 21.72 -11.39 19.22
CA ARG A 67 21.98 -11.37 20.66
C ARG A 67 22.14 -12.78 21.22
N ALA A 68 21.28 -13.71 20.81
CA ALA A 68 21.38 -15.12 21.20
C ALA A 68 22.68 -15.75 20.71
N ALA A 69 23.06 -15.51 19.45
CA ALA A 69 24.32 -15.98 18.88
C ALA A 69 25.55 -15.41 19.58
N ARG A 70 25.48 -14.17 20.09
CA ARG A 70 26.57 -13.56 20.87
C ARG A 70 26.74 -14.22 22.24
N ILE A 71 25.64 -14.55 22.90
CA ILE A 71 25.65 -15.24 24.21
C ILE A 71 26.19 -16.67 24.06
N ALA A 72 25.77 -17.39 23.02
CA ALA A 72 26.20 -18.77 22.80
C ALA A 72 27.71 -18.92 22.46
N ARG A 73 28.42 -17.83 22.19
CA ARG A 73 29.86 -17.80 21.85
C ARG A 73 30.74 -17.30 23.01
N ALA A 74 30.16 -16.90 24.14
CA ALA A 74 30.85 -16.45 25.34
C ALA A 74 30.85 -17.57 26.40
#